data_AF-A0A2V9X265-F1
#
_entry.id   AF-A0A2V9X265-F1
#
_cell.length_a   1.000
_cell.length_b   1.000
_cell.length_c   1.000
_cell.angle_alpha   90.00
_cell.angle_beta   90.00
_cell.angle_gamma   90.00
#
_symmetry.space_group_name_H-M   'P 1'
#
loop_
_entity.id
_entity.type
_entity.pdbx_description
1 polymer ?
#
loop_
_entity_poly.entity_id
_entity_poly.type
_entity_poly.pdbx_seq_one_letter_code
_entity_poly.pdbx_strand_id
1 'polypeptide(L)'
;MHGRALLYVGRAHEAEQEIRQALAENPNHFKAMAFLGKFLYYQGKLDEAEPVLKRAVELGRDNGDNSAQVMAAFLYASRGQRDKIDPRILKSRPAEVIDGDIAYWTGGIHALLGEKEQALAWLRRAVEVGNHNYPWFQKDKNYDSLRGDPEYQRIMAEVRQHWEQYKHAFGAS
;
A
#
# COMPACT_ATOMS: atom_id res chain seq x y z
N MET A 1 3.07 8.45 13.52
CA MET A 1 3.68 7.13 13.83
C MET A 1 3.67 6.28 12.57
N HIS A 2 4.83 5.78 12.14
CA HIS A 2 4.98 5.01 10.91
C HIS A 2 4.30 3.63 11.03
N GLY A 3 3.02 3.52 10.69
CA GLY A 3 2.38 2.22 10.41
C GLY A 3 3.08 1.43 9.29
N ARG A 4 3.98 2.09 8.54
CA ARG A 4 4.95 1.47 7.63
C ARG A 4 5.90 0.52 8.37
N ALA A 5 6.47 0.90 9.52
CA ALA A 5 7.47 0.10 10.25
C ALA A 5 6.92 -1.23 10.81
N LEU A 6 5.63 -1.26 11.17
CA LEU A 6 5.00 -2.38 11.86
C LEU A 6 4.64 -3.57 10.96
N LEU A 7 4.60 -3.38 9.63
CA LEU A 7 4.47 -4.49 8.67
C LEU A 7 5.82 -5.14 8.34
N TYR A 8 6.94 -4.52 8.71
CA TYR A 8 8.28 -4.99 8.33
C TYR A 8 8.90 -5.97 9.31
N VAL A 9 8.49 -5.90 10.58
CA VAL A 9 8.95 -6.79 11.64
C VAL A 9 7.78 -7.74 11.94
N GLY A 10 8.03 -9.00 12.30
CA GLY A 10 7.01 -10.00 12.68
C GLY A 10 6.06 -9.62 13.84
N ARG A 11 5.99 -8.33 14.18
CA ARG A 11 5.15 -7.65 15.16
C ARG A 11 3.81 -7.17 14.58
N ALA A 12 3.43 -7.63 13.39
CA ALA A 12 2.15 -7.25 12.78
C ALA A 12 0.94 -7.55 13.70
N HIS A 13 1.04 -8.61 14.52
CA HIS A 13 0.03 -8.96 15.52
C HIS A 13 0.02 -7.98 16.70
N GLU A 14 1.18 -7.59 17.23
CA GLU A 14 1.30 -6.57 18.30
C GLU A 14 0.76 -5.22 17.80
N ALA A 15 1.12 -4.83 16.58
CA ALA A 15 0.63 -3.62 15.93
C ALA A 15 -0.90 -3.61 15.80
N GLU A 16 -1.49 -4.75 15.42
CA GLU A 16 -2.94 -4.89 15.35
C GLU A 16 -3.57 -4.70 16.75
N GLN A 17 -2.99 -5.29 17.79
CA GLN A 17 -3.49 -5.14 19.16
C GLN A 17 -3.41 -3.69 19.64
N GLU A 18 -2.29 -3.00 19.43
CA GLU A 18 -2.13 -1.58 19.77
C GLU A 18 -3.17 -0.71 19.04
N ILE A 19 -3.41 -0.97 17.75
CA ILE A 19 -4.42 -0.24 16.98
C ILE A 19 -5.84 -0.52 17.50
N ARG A 20 -6.15 -1.76 17.89
CA ARG A 20 -7.45 -2.12 18.46
C ARG A 20 -7.67 -1.44 19.82
N GLN A 21 -6.64 -1.33 20.65
CA GLN A 21 -6.70 -0.57 21.90
C GLN A 21 -6.95 0.92 21.64
N ALA A 22 -6.21 1.52 20.71
CA ALA A 22 -6.41 2.92 20.32
C ALA A 22 -7.83 3.19 19.78
N LEU A 23 -8.40 2.23 19.05
CA LEU A 23 -9.79 2.31 18.56
C LEU A 23 -10.84 2.06 19.66
N ALA A 24 -10.50 1.36 20.74
CA ALA A 24 -11.39 1.26 21.90
C ALA A 24 -11.49 2.61 22.65
N GLU A 25 -10.39 3.37 22.70
CA GLU A 25 -10.35 4.70 23.30
C GLU A 25 -10.96 5.77 22.37
N ASN A 26 -10.68 5.69 21.07
CA ASN A 26 -11.22 6.60 20.05
C ASN A 26 -11.84 5.82 18.88
N PRO A 27 -13.12 5.42 18.99
CA PRO A 27 -13.80 4.60 17.99
C PRO A 27 -14.02 5.27 16.63
N ASN A 28 -13.73 6.56 16.47
CA ASN A 28 -13.88 7.27 15.19
C ASN A 28 -12.54 7.73 14.60
N HIS A 29 -11.42 7.17 15.09
CA HIS A 29 -10.11 7.50 14.55
C HIS A 29 -9.88 6.84 13.16
N PHE A 30 -10.29 7.52 12.09
CA PHE A 30 -10.27 6.95 10.73
C PHE A 30 -8.90 6.44 10.26
N LYS A 31 -7.78 7.10 10.63
CA LYS A 31 -6.43 6.62 10.26
C LYS A 31 -6.07 5.31 10.94
N ALA A 32 -6.41 5.15 12.22
CA ALA A 32 -6.22 3.89 12.94
C ALA A 32 -7.07 2.78 12.32
N MET A 33 -8.31 3.08 11.92
CA MET A 33 -9.13 2.14 11.14
C MET A 33 -8.49 1.77 9.79
N ALA A 34 -7.94 2.74 9.06
CA ALA A 34 -7.26 2.46 7.79
C ALA A 34 -6.05 1.54 7.98
N PHE A 35 -5.28 1.73 9.06
CA PHE A 35 -4.19 0.81 9.40
C PHE A 35 -4.70 -0.57 9.81
N LEU A 36 -5.75 -0.67 10.64
CA LEU A 36 -6.37 -1.96 10.99
C LEU A 36 -6.83 -2.70 9.72
N GLY A 37 -7.55 -2.02 8.84
CA GLY A 37 -7.98 -2.56 7.56
C GLY A 37 -6.83 -3.06 6.69
N LYS A 38 -5.69 -2.33 6.68
CA LYS A 38 -4.46 -2.76 6.01
C LYS A 38 -3.92 -4.06 6.61
N PHE A 39 -3.84 -4.18 7.94
CA PHE A 39 -3.38 -5.42 8.59
C PHE A 39 -4.29 -6.60 8.28
N LEU A 40 -5.60 -6.41 8.40
CA LEU A 40 -6.60 -7.44 8.07
C LEU A 40 -6.49 -7.87 6.59
N TYR A 41 -6.29 -6.92 5.67
CA TYR A 41 -6.05 -7.20 4.26
C TYR A 41 -4.82 -8.09 4.02
N TYR A 42 -3.67 -7.75 4.62
CA TYR A 42 -2.45 -8.55 4.45
C TYR A 42 -2.56 -9.92 5.11
N GLN A 43 -3.32 -10.05 6.20
CA GLN A 43 -3.66 -11.33 6.82
C GLN A 43 -4.68 -12.17 6.03
N GLY A 44 -5.30 -11.61 4.99
CA GLY A 44 -6.34 -12.29 4.20
C GLY A 44 -7.74 -12.27 4.85
N LYS A 45 -7.91 -11.57 5.98
CA LYS A 45 -9.19 -11.38 6.66
C LYS A 45 -10.03 -10.30 5.98
N LEU A 46 -10.37 -10.53 4.71
CA LEU A 46 -10.98 -9.52 3.84
C LEU A 46 -12.38 -9.11 4.32
N ASP A 47 -13.15 -10.06 4.85
CA ASP A 47 -14.51 -9.80 5.37
C ASP A 47 -14.50 -8.95 6.64
N GLU A 48 -13.47 -9.06 7.47
CA GLU A 48 -13.27 -8.18 8.61
C GLU A 48 -12.75 -6.79 8.19
N ALA A 49 -11.94 -6.73 7.13
CA ALA A 49 -11.34 -5.48 6.65
C ALA A 49 -12.39 -4.53 6.03
N GLU A 50 -13.36 -5.06 5.28
CA GLU A 50 -14.35 -4.26 4.54
C GLU A 50 -15.14 -3.28 5.42
N PRO A 51 -15.83 -3.70 6.50
CA PRO A 51 -16.61 -2.77 7.32
C PRO A 51 -15.72 -1.70 7.99
N VAL A 52 -14.51 -2.06 8.41
CA VAL A 52 -13.54 -1.14 9.03
C VAL A 52 -13.08 -0.08 8.03
N LEU A 53 -12.70 -0.50 6.81
CA LEU A 53 -12.25 0.40 5.75
C LEU A 53 -13.37 1.29 5.23
N LYS A 54 -14.59 0.76 5.10
CA LYS A 54 -15.77 1.54 4.72
C LYS A 54 -16.02 2.67 5.72
N ARG A 55 -16.00 2.35 7.02
CA ARG A 55 -16.16 3.35 8.09
C ARG A 55 -15.03 4.38 8.10
N ALA A 56 -13.79 3.94 7.87
CA ALA A 56 -12.64 4.83 7.76
C ALA A 56 -12.80 5.85 6.60
N VAL A 57 -13.30 5.40 5.45
CA VAL A 57 -13.57 6.26 4.29
C VAL A 57 -14.69 7.26 4.58
N GLU A 58 -15.76 6.84 5.25
CA GLU A 58 -16.86 7.73 5.65
C GLU A 58 -16.37 8.86 6.57
N LEU A 59 -15.57 8.53 7.58
CA LEU A 59 -15.05 9.49 8.56
C LEU A 59 -13.91 10.36 8.02
N GLY A 60 -13.14 9.85 7.05
CA GLY A 60 -12.00 10.55 6.45
C GLY A 60 -12.36 11.50 5.30
N ARG A 61 -13.58 11.41 4.75
CA ARG A 61 -13.99 12.08 3.50
C ARG A 61 -13.69 13.57 3.46
N ASP A 62 -13.89 14.27 4.57
CA ASP A 62 -13.81 15.73 4.62
C ASP A 62 -12.41 16.23 5.04
N ASN A 63 -11.49 15.32 5.37
CA ASN A 63 -10.17 15.66 5.94
C ASN A 63 -9.06 15.79 4.89
N GLY A 64 -9.35 15.63 3.60
CA GLY A 64 -8.37 15.70 2.51
C GLY A 64 -7.32 14.57 2.50
N ASP A 65 -7.46 13.59 3.39
CA ASP A 65 -6.56 12.44 3.52
C ASP A 65 -7.15 11.22 2.79
N ASN A 66 -6.44 10.73 1.78
CA ASN A 66 -6.90 9.64 0.92
C ASN A 66 -6.42 8.25 1.40
N SER A 67 -5.73 8.14 2.53
CA SER A 67 -5.16 6.86 3.01
C SER A 67 -6.21 5.76 3.18
N ALA A 68 -7.38 6.10 3.75
CA ALA A 68 -8.49 5.16 3.89
C ALA A 68 -9.06 4.72 2.54
N GLN A 69 -9.16 5.63 1.57
CA GLN A 69 -9.65 5.34 0.21
C GLN A 69 -8.68 4.42 -0.54
N VAL A 70 -7.37 4.66 -0.42
CA VAL A 70 -6.34 3.81 -1.03
C VAL A 70 -6.35 2.40 -0.41
N MET A 71 -6.48 2.28 0.90
CA MET A 71 -6.58 0.95 1.55
C MET A 71 -7.87 0.21 1.17
N ALA A 72 -9.01 0.92 1.08
CA ALA A 72 -10.24 0.33 0.55
C ALA A 72 -10.10 -0.09 -0.92
N ALA A 73 -9.36 0.67 -1.73
CA ALA A 73 -9.11 0.35 -3.13
C ALA A 73 -8.32 -0.95 -3.31
N PHE A 74 -7.33 -1.24 -2.45
CA PHE A 74 -6.64 -2.55 -2.45
C PHE A 74 -7.62 -3.70 -2.20
N LEU A 75 -8.48 -3.57 -1.18
CA LEU A 75 -9.48 -4.58 -0.87
C LEU A 75 -10.40 -4.84 -2.06
N TYR A 76 -10.96 -3.78 -2.65
CA TYR A 76 -11.88 -3.91 -3.78
C TYR A 76 -11.17 -4.42 -5.05
N ALA A 77 -9.97 -3.96 -5.33
CA ALA A 77 -9.15 -4.44 -6.44
C ALA A 77 -8.83 -5.93 -6.32
N SER A 78 -8.48 -6.41 -5.11
CA SER A 78 -8.24 -7.85 -4.87
C SER A 78 -9.46 -8.74 -5.12
N ARG A 79 -10.67 -8.14 -5.11
CA ARG A 79 -11.94 -8.81 -5.38
C ARG A 79 -12.48 -8.52 -6.80
N GLY A 80 -11.73 -7.80 -7.64
CA GLY A 80 -12.19 -7.38 -8.97
C GLY A 80 -13.32 -6.34 -8.96
N GLN A 81 -13.62 -5.74 -7.80
CA GLN A 81 -14.72 -4.79 -7.60
C GLN A 81 -14.31 -3.36 -7.97
N ARG A 82 -13.94 -3.15 -9.24
CA ARG A 82 -13.44 -1.86 -9.76
C ARG A 82 -14.44 -0.72 -9.55
N ASP A 83 -15.73 -1.02 -9.66
CA ASP A 83 -16.85 -0.09 -9.49
C ASP A 83 -16.90 0.57 -8.11
N LYS A 84 -16.35 -0.10 -7.08
CA LYS A 84 -16.27 0.43 -5.71
C LYS A 84 -15.01 1.25 -5.43
N ILE A 85 -14.07 1.32 -6.37
CA ILE A 85 -12.84 2.10 -6.21
C ILE A 85 -13.12 3.56 -6.54
N ASP A 86 -12.62 4.47 -5.69
CA ASP A 86 -12.74 5.89 -5.95
C ASP A 86 -12.13 6.23 -7.33
N PRO A 87 -12.90 6.81 -8.27
CA PRO A 87 -12.43 7.07 -9.61
C PRO A 87 -11.27 8.05 -9.66
N ARG A 88 -11.06 8.88 -8.62
CA ARG A 88 -9.91 9.78 -8.53
C ARG A 88 -8.60 9.03 -8.40
N ILE A 89 -8.60 7.86 -7.74
CA ILE A 89 -7.42 6.99 -7.66
C ILE A 89 -7.09 6.45 -9.06
N LEU A 90 -8.09 5.90 -9.76
CA LEU A 90 -7.89 5.27 -11.08
C LEU A 90 -7.60 6.27 -12.21
N LYS A 91 -8.03 7.54 -12.06
CA LYS A 91 -7.78 8.62 -13.02
C LYS A 91 -6.50 9.39 -12.77
N SER A 92 -5.86 9.19 -11.61
CA SER A 92 -4.58 9.84 -11.30
C SER A 92 -3.51 9.39 -12.30
N ARG A 93 -2.52 10.25 -12.54
CA ARG A 93 -1.43 9.98 -13.48
C ARG A 93 -0.10 9.89 -12.75
N PRO A 94 0.78 8.93 -13.10
CA PRO A 94 2.08 8.79 -12.45
C PRO A 94 2.88 10.10 -12.39
N ALA A 95 2.90 10.87 -13.48
CA ALA A 95 3.63 12.13 -13.57
C ALA A 95 3.17 13.21 -12.58
N GLU A 96 1.94 13.13 -12.06
CA GLU A 96 1.36 14.12 -11.14
C GLU A 96 1.66 13.80 -9.66
N VAL A 97 2.13 12.58 -9.38
CA VAL A 97 2.34 12.11 -8.01
C VAL A 97 3.81 12.20 -7.65
N ILE A 98 4.10 12.89 -6.55
CA ILE A 98 5.46 13.04 -5.99
C ILE A 98 5.71 12.13 -4.79
N ASP A 99 4.64 11.60 -4.18
CA ASP A 99 4.75 10.70 -3.04
C ASP A 99 4.97 9.26 -3.52
N GLY A 100 6.14 8.71 -3.18
CA GLY A 100 6.53 7.37 -3.63
C GLY A 100 5.74 6.24 -3.00
N ASP A 101 5.12 6.43 -1.84
CA ASP A 101 4.21 5.43 -1.28
C ASP A 101 2.88 5.44 -2.03
N ILE A 102 2.33 6.62 -2.31
CA ILE A 102 1.09 6.75 -3.08
C ILE A 102 1.29 6.17 -4.48
N ALA A 103 2.42 6.47 -5.13
CA ALA A 103 2.75 5.92 -6.44
C ALA A 103 2.82 4.37 -6.39
N TYR A 104 3.54 3.83 -5.41
CA TYR A 104 3.65 2.39 -5.22
C TYR A 104 2.29 1.73 -4.91
N TRP A 105 1.49 2.32 -4.04
CA TRP A 105 0.18 1.77 -3.69
C TRP A 105 -0.78 1.78 -4.87
N THR A 106 -0.77 2.85 -5.67
CA THR A 106 -1.58 2.97 -6.88
C THR A 106 -1.16 1.92 -7.92
N GLY A 107 0.14 1.66 -8.07
CA GLY A 107 0.62 0.57 -8.92
C GLY A 107 0.15 -0.80 -8.47
N GLY A 108 0.15 -1.08 -7.16
CA GLY A 108 -0.37 -2.33 -6.61
C GLY A 108 -1.88 -2.50 -6.85
N ILE A 109 -2.66 -1.42 -6.78
CA ILE A 109 -4.10 -1.44 -7.11
C ILE A 109 -4.30 -1.81 -8.59
N HIS A 110 -3.54 -1.20 -9.50
CA HIS A 110 -3.60 -1.54 -10.93
C HIS A 110 -3.14 -2.98 -11.20
N ALA A 111 -2.11 -3.48 -10.50
CA ALA A 111 -1.63 -4.86 -10.64
C ALA A 111 -2.71 -5.89 -10.25
N LEU A 112 -3.45 -5.64 -9.17
CA LEU A 112 -4.58 -6.47 -8.72
C LEU A 112 -5.74 -6.44 -9.71
N LEU A 113 -5.95 -5.31 -10.41
CA LEU A 113 -6.97 -5.16 -11.46
C LEU A 113 -6.54 -5.79 -12.80
N GLY A 114 -5.32 -6.33 -12.90
CA GLY A 114 -4.76 -6.87 -14.13
C GLY A 114 -4.30 -5.81 -15.13
N GLU A 115 -4.22 -4.54 -14.73
CA GLU A 115 -3.83 -3.42 -15.58
C GLU A 115 -2.30 -3.28 -15.62
N LYS A 116 -1.66 -4.25 -16.27
CA LYS A 116 -0.19 -4.42 -16.29
C LYS A 116 0.58 -3.14 -16.60
N GLU A 117 0.26 -2.48 -17.70
CA GLU A 117 0.98 -1.29 -18.16
C GLU A 117 0.91 -0.14 -17.15
N GLN A 118 -0.27 0.07 -16.55
CA GLN A 118 -0.45 1.09 -15.52
C GLN A 118 0.33 0.72 -14.25
N ALA A 119 0.26 -0.55 -13.84
CA ALA A 119 0.96 -1.02 -12.65
C ALA A 119 2.48 -0.82 -12.76
N LEU A 120 3.07 -1.12 -13.92
CA LEU A 120 4.49 -0.92 -14.19
C LEU A 120 4.86 0.57 -14.23
N ALA A 121 4.04 1.41 -14.88
CA ALA A 121 4.27 2.86 -14.92
C ALA A 121 4.26 3.48 -13.52
N TRP A 122 3.32 3.08 -12.67
CA TRP A 122 3.24 3.51 -11.29
C TRP A 122 4.39 2.98 -10.41
N LEU A 123 4.78 1.72 -10.60
CA LEU A 123 5.92 1.15 -9.89
C LEU A 123 7.22 1.87 -10.25
N ARG A 124 7.45 2.15 -11.54
CA ARG A 124 8.59 2.97 -11.99
C ARG A 124 8.54 4.36 -11.36
N ARG A 125 7.38 5.01 -11.35
CA ARG A 125 7.22 6.32 -10.72
C ARG A 125 7.59 6.29 -9.24
N ALA A 126 7.18 5.26 -8.50
CA ALA A 126 7.51 5.12 -7.09
C ALA A 126 9.03 5.11 -6.84
N VAL A 127 9.77 4.43 -7.72
CA VAL A 127 11.25 4.38 -7.69
C VAL A 127 11.83 5.76 -8.03
N GLU A 128 11.37 6.39 -9.11
CA GLU A 128 11.84 7.72 -9.54
C GLU A 128 11.69 8.80 -8.46
N VAL A 129 10.63 8.72 -7.64
CA VAL A 129 10.39 9.67 -6.54
C VAL A 129 10.96 9.21 -5.18
N GLY A 130 11.79 8.15 -5.19
CA GLY A 130 12.65 7.79 -4.07
C GLY A 130 12.19 6.61 -3.21
N ASN A 131 11.12 5.89 -3.58
CA ASN A 131 10.68 4.72 -2.81
C ASN A 131 11.47 3.46 -3.22
N HIS A 132 12.61 3.27 -2.56
CA HIS A 132 13.52 2.15 -2.80
C HIS A 132 13.36 1.00 -1.80
N ASN A 133 12.14 0.70 -1.36
CA ASN A 133 11.91 -0.27 -0.31
C ASN A 133 11.95 -1.73 -0.82
N TYR A 134 13.14 -2.18 -1.23
CA TYR A 134 13.35 -3.51 -1.77
C TYR A 134 12.83 -4.64 -0.86
N PRO A 135 13.07 -4.63 0.48
CA PRO A 135 12.59 -5.69 1.36
C PRO A 135 11.07 -5.84 1.37
N TRP A 136 10.33 -4.75 1.18
CA TRP A 136 8.88 -4.78 1.02
C TRP A 136 8.47 -5.25 -0.38
N PHE A 137 9.03 -4.61 -1.40
CA PHE A 137 8.55 -4.75 -2.78
C PHE A 137 8.66 -6.21 -3.24
N GLN A 138 9.73 -6.91 -2.83
CA GLN A 138 9.91 -8.32 -3.17
C GLN A 138 8.88 -9.28 -2.54
N LYS A 139 8.21 -8.89 -1.44
CA LYS A 139 7.27 -9.76 -0.71
C LYS A 139 5.81 -9.32 -0.83
N ASP A 140 5.55 -8.16 -1.40
CA ASP A 140 4.21 -7.61 -1.49
C ASP A 140 3.37 -8.40 -2.51
N LYS A 141 2.36 -9.12 -2.00
CA LYS A 141 1.47 -9.97 -2.79
C LYS A 141 0.68 -9.22 -3.87
N ASN A 142 0.54 -7.89 -3.74
CA ASN A 142 -0.22 -7.10 -4.69
C ASN A 142 0.40 -7.08 -6.10
N TYR A 143 1.68 -7.40 -6.20
CA TYR A 143 2.43 -7.46 -7.45
C TYR A 143 2.70 -8.89 -7.95
N ASP A 144 2.10 -9.91 -7.32
CA ASP A 144 2.39 -11.31 -7.66
C ASP A 144 2.14 -11.64 -9.14
N SER A 145 1.12 -11.01 -9.76
CA SER A 145 0.82 -11.14 -11.19
C SER A 145 1.92 -10.63 -12.12
N LEU A 146 2.82 -9.76 -11.63
CA LEU A 146 3.88 -9.13 -12.42
C LEU A 146 5.26 -9.75 -12.24
N ARG A 147 5.44 -10.70 -11.31
CA ARG A 147 6.77 -11.26 -10.97
C ARG A 147 7.50 -11.89 -12.17
N GLY A 148 6.76 -12.40 -13.15
CA GLY A 148 7.28 -12.97 -14.40
C GLY A 148 7.51 -11.96 -15.52
N ASP A 149 7.09 -10.71 -15.36
CA ASP A 149 7.24 -9.68 -16.40
C ASP A 149 8.69 -9.13 -16.42
N PRO A 150 9.37 -9.09 -17.58
CA PRO A 150 10.74 -8.60 -17.68
C PRO A 150 10.92 -7.16 -17.21
N GLU A 151 9.91 -6.30 -17.41
CA GLU A 151 9.97 -4.90 -16.98
C GLU A 151 9.88 -4.78 -15.46
N TYR A 152 8.99 -5.56 -14.84
CA TYR A 152 8.94 -5.64 -13.38
C TYR A 152 10.29 -6.07 -12.81
N GLN A 153 10.91 -7.11 -13.38
CA GLN A 153 12.23 -7.60 -12.94
C GLN A 153 13.33 -6.54 -13.08
N ARG A 154 13.32 -5.76 -14.18
CA ARG A 154 14.25 -4.64 -14.36
C ARG A 154 14.07 -3.57 -13.27
N ILE A 155 12.84 -3.13 -13.03
CA ILE A 155 12.55 -2.14 -11.99
C ILE A 155 12.99 -2.67 -10.62
N MET A 156 12.68 -3.93 -10.29
CA MET A 156 13.07 -4.54 -9.02
C MET A 156 14.59 -4.68 -8.83
N ALA A 157 15.34 -4.92 -9.90
CA ALA A 157 16.80 -4.93 -9.86
C ALA A 157 17.37 -3.54 -9.53
N GLU A 158 16.80 -2.48 -10.10
CA GLU A 158 17.14 -1.09 -9.78
C GLU A 158 16.83 -0.74 -8.32
N VAL A 159 15.63 -1.09 -7.84
CA VAL A 159 15.24 -0.91 -6.43
C VAL A 159 16.22 -1.62 -5.49
N ARG A 160 16.62 -2.85 -5.84
CA ARG A 160 17.60 -3.62 -5.06
C ARG A 160 18.94 -2.89 -4.99
N GLN A 161 19.44 -2.43 -6.13
CA GLN A 161 20.71 -1.73 -6.21
C GLN A 161 20.71 -0.47 -5.33
N HIS A 162 19.67 0.36 -5.41
CA HIS A 162 19.52 1.54 -4.56
C HIS A 162 19.46 1.17 -3.07
N TRP A 163 18.70 0.13 -2.71
CA TRP A 163 18.59 -0.32 -1.33
C TRP A 163 19.93 -0.84 -0.77
N GLU A 164 20.68 -1.61 -1.56
CA GLU A 164 21.99 -2.13 -1.16
C GLU A 164 23.02 -1.01 -1.00
N GLN A 165 23.03 -0.03 -1.90
CA GLN A 165 23.88 1.17 -1.79
C GLN A 165 23.57 1.95 -0.52
N TYR A 166 22.29 2.19 -0.23
CA TYR A 166 21.87 2.87 1.00
C TYR A 166 22.31 2.09 2.25
N LYS A 167 22.07 0.78 2.27
CA LYS A 167 22.49 -0.09 3.39
C LYS A 167 24.01 -0.06 3.59
N HIS A 168 24.80 -0.08 2.52
CA HIS A 168 26.25 -0.03 2.61
C HIS A 168 26.77 1.34 3.06
N ALA A 169 26.10 2.42 2.68
CA ALA A 169 26.50 3.78 3.04
C ALA A 169 26.10 4.17 4.48
N PHE A 170 24.99 3.63 4.99
CA PHE A 170 24.37 4.11 6.24
C PHE A 170 23.94 3.00 7.23
N GLY A 171 24.05 1.73 6.87
CA GLY A 171 23.68 0.60 7.72
C GLY A 171 24.88 0.02 8.46
N ALA A 172 24.95 0.22 9.78
CA ALA A 172 25.87 -0.52 10.64
C ALA A 172 25.52 -2.03 10.63
N SER A 173 26.58 -2.84 10.64
CA SER A 173 26.64 -4.31 10.60
C SER A 173 25.68 -5.01 11.57
#